data_AF-A0A1B6G9B9-F1
#
_entry.id   AF-A0A1B6G9B9-F1
#
_cell.length_a   1.000
_cell.length_b   1.000
_cell.length_c   1.000
_cell.angle_alpha   90.00
_cell.angle_beta   90.00
_cell.angle_gamma   90.00
#
_symmetry.space_group_name_H-M   'P 1'
#
loop_
_entity.id
_entity.type
_entity.pdbx_description
1 polymer ?
#
loop_
_entity_poly.entity_id
_entity_poly.type
_entity_poly.pdbx_seq_one_letter_code
_entity_poly.pdbx_strand_id
1 'polypeptide(L)'
;TTFMVLRKRDSHITFLHVYHHVAMVFFTWFTFSYIKPHHGVIPAGINVFVHTVMYTYYFLATFPQLKPYLWWKKHLTKMQLGQFVIILLYISLLYYNGCSISRAFSYIWMFNVFVILLLFVNFYIKAYVKSSQDGESKLQDKIS
;
A
#
# COMPACT_ATOMS: atom_id res chain seq x y z
N THR A 1 -12.87 4.15 -0.48
CA THR A 1 -13.20 5.33 0.35
C THR A 1 -14.68 5.36 0.71
N THR A 2 -15.63 5.27 -0.23
CA THR A 2 -17.08 5.43 0.06
C THR A 2 -17.70 4.36 0.98
N PHE A 3 -17.37 3.08 0.79
CA PHE A 3 -17.92 1.98 1.61
C PHE A 3 -17.39 1.93 3.06
N MET A 4 -16.35 2.71 3.37
CA MET A 4 -15.62 2.66 4.64
C MET A 4 -16.07 3.75 5.63
N VAL A 5 -16.58 4.86 5.13
CA VAL A 5 -17.22 5.93 5.93
C VAL A 5 -18.52 5.43 6.59
N LEU A 6 -19.24 4.54 5.92
CA LEU A 6 -20.53 4.02 6.40
C LEU A 6 -20.44 3.02 7.57
N ARG A 7 -19.26 2.49 7.92
CA ARG A 7 -19.11 1.41 8.92
C ARG A 7 -18.57 1.84 10.29
N LYS A 8 -18.38 3.14 10.57
CA LYS A 8 -17.92 3.68 11.89
C LYS A 8 -16.75 2.87 12.49
N ARG A 9 -15.73 2.59 11.68
CA ARG A 9 -14.54 1.84 12.10
C ARG A 9 -13.29 2.64 11.76
N ASP A 10 -13.22 3.81 12.38
CA ASP A 10 -12.22 4.87 12.16
C ASP A 10 -10.78 4.43 12.48
N SER A 11 -10.60 3.31 13.18
CA SER A 11 -9.27 2.76 13.51
C SER A 11 -8.49 2.20 12.31
N HIS A 12 -9.13 2.02 11.14
CA HIS A 12 -8.47 1.57 9.91
C HIS A 12 -8.20 2.70 8.90
N ILE A 13 -8.68 3.93 9.17
CA ILE A 13 -8.36 5.13 8.40
C ILE A 13 -7.17 5.79 9.08
N THR A 14 -5.99 5.22 8.88
CA THR A 14 -4.75 5.90 9.25
C THR A 14 -4.52 7.09 8.33
N PHE A 15 -3.90 8.15 8.84
CA PHE A 15 -3.41 9.28 8.06
C PHE A 15 -2.67 8.82 6.78
N LEU A 16 -1.93 7.71 6.89
CA LEU A 16 -1.27 7.01 5.77
C LEU A 16 -2.21 6.68 4.60
N HIS A 17 -3.40 6.14 4.88
CA HIS A 17 -4.35 5.74 3.84
C HIS A 17 -4.86 6.96 3.05
N VAL A 18 -5.23 8.03 3.77
CA VAL A 18 -5.74 9.26 3.17
C VAL A 18 -4.64 9.96 2.38
N TYR A 19 -3.45 10.11 2.96
CA TYR A 19 -2.29 10.69 2.30
C TYR A 19 -1.94 9.93 1.02
N HIS A 20 -1.84 8.61 1.09
CA HIS A 20 -1.58 7.76 -0.08
C HIS A 20 -2.64 7.95 -1.16
N HIS A 21 -3.93 7.87 -0.84
CA HIS A 21 -4.98 7.98 -1.85
C HIS A 21 -5.04 9.35 -2.52
N VAL A 22 -4.90 10.44 -1.75
CA VAL A 22 -4.88 11.80 -2.29
C VAL A 22 -3.65 12.00 -3.18
N ALA A 23 -2.47 11.59 -2.70
CA ALA A 23 -1.25 11.68 -3.47
C ALA A 23 -1.35 10.89 -4.77
N MET A 24 -1.73 9.60 -4.72
CA MET A 24 -1.80 8.75 -5.90
C MET A 24 -2.80 9.27 -6.95
N VAL A 25 -3.95 9.82 -6.54
CA VAL A 25 -4.91 10.43 -7.48
C VAL A 25 -4.33 11.67 -8.13
N PHE A 26 -3.73 12.58 -7.35
CA PHE A 26 -3.09 13.78 -7.86
C PHE A 26 -1.98 13.47 -8.86
N PHE A 27 -1.10 12.53 -8.49
CA PHE A 27 0.01 12.07 -9.31
C PHE A 27 -0.46 11.38 -10.59
N THR A 28 -1.45 10.47 -10.50
CA THR A 28 -2.04 9.81 -11.68
C THR A 28 -2.69 10.80 -12.63
N TRP A 29 -3.42 11.80 -12.11
CA TRP A 29 -4.00 12.88 -12.90
C TRP A 29 -2.93 13.65 -13.68
N PHE A 30 -1.81 13.98 -13.02
CA PHE A 30 -0.70 14.67 -13.63
C PHE A 30 0.00 13.83 -14.70
N THR A 31 0.19 12.53 -14.46
CA THR A 31 0.73 11.60 -15.47
C THR A 31 -0.19 11.50 -16.69
N PHE A 32 -1.51 11.41 -16.51
CA PHE A 32 -2.45 11.36 -17.63
C PHE A 32 -2.52 12.67 -18.41
N SER A 33 -2.38 13.81 -17.73
CA SER A 33 -2.51 15.13 -18.35
C SER A 33 -1.23 15.58 -19.06
N TYR A 34 -0.05 15.17 -18.58
CA TYR A 34 1.24 15.73 -19.03
C TYR A 34 2.25 14.69 -19.52
N ILE A 35 2.03 13.39 -19.30
CA ILE A 35 2.94 12.31 -19.71
C ILE A 35 2.21 11.36 -20.67
N LYS A 36 2.95 10.79 -21.62
CA LYS A 36 2.40 9.81 -22.54
C LYS A 36 1.79 8.61 -21.75
N PRO A 37 0.52 8.27 -21.96
CA PRO A 37 -0.24 7.35 -21.11
C PRO A 37 0.37 5.94 -21.01
N HIS A 38 1.14 5.50 -22.01
CA HIS A 38 1.76 4.18 -22.04
C HIS A 38 2.66 3.83 -20.83
N HIS A 39 3.31 4.82 -20.21
CA HIS A 39 4.13 4.57 -19.01
C HIS A 39 3.29 4.34 -17.74
N GLY A 40 2.02 4.76 -17.74
CA GLY A 40 1.12 4.61 -16.59
C GLY A 40 0.35 3.28 -16.58
N VAL A 41 0.23 2.59 -17.71
CA VAL A 41 -0.61 1.39 -17.86
C VAL A 41 -0.07 0.20 -17.06
N ILE A 42 1.24 -0.05 -17.13
CA ILE A 42 1.90 -1.13 -16.38
C ILE A 42 1.71 -0.99 -14.85
N PRO A 43 2.09 0.14 -14.22
CA PRO A 43 1.90 0.30 -12.78
C PRO A 43 0.42 0.34 -12.36
N ALA A 44 -0.47 0.87 -13.21
CA ALA A 44 -1.91 0.84 -12.97
C ALA A 44 -2.46 -0.60 -13.01
N GLY A 45 -2.04 -1.43 -13.96
CA GLY A 45 -2.46 -2.83 -14.07
C GLY A 45 -2.07 -3.66 -12.84
N ILE A 46 -0.82 -3.52 -12.38
CA ILE A 46 -0.34 -4.20 -11.17
C ILE A 46 -1.13 -3.74 -9.94
N ASN A 47 -1.44 -2.44 -9.85
CA ASN A 47 -2.24 -1.88 -8.76
C ASN A 47 -3.65 -2.48 -8.73
N VAL A 48 -4.36 -2.46 -9.86
CA VAL A 48 -5.72 -3.03 -9.94
C VAL A 48 -5.71 -4.52 -9.60
N PHE A 49 -4.70 -5.29 -10.04
CA PHE A 49 -4.59 -6.70 -9.69
C PHE A 49 -4.49 -6.93 -8.17
N VAL A 50 -3.53 -6.26 -7.52
CA VAL A 50 -3.36 -6.37 -6.06
C VAL A 50 -4.57 -5.84 -5.31
N HIS A 51 -5.20 -4.77 -5.81
CA HIS A 51 -6.42 -4.20 -5.24
C HIS A 51 -7.58 -5.18 -5.34
N THR A 52 -7.79 -5.84 -6.48
CA THR A 52 -8.81 -6.88 -6.63
C THR A 52 -8.63 -7.97 -5.58
N VAL A 53 -7.41 -8.49 -5.39
CA VAL A 53 -7.12 -9.52 -4.38
C VAL A 53 -7.41 -9.01 -2.96
N MET A 54 -7.04 -7.76 -2.66
CA MET A 54 -7.28 -7.15 -1.34
C MET A 54 -8.78 -6.96 -1.06
N TYR A 55 -9.56 -6.54 -2.05
CA TYR A 55 -11.01 -6.35 -1.90
C TYR A 55 -11.75 -7.68 -1.80
N THR A 56 -11.31 -8.70 -2.54
CA THR A 56 -11.81 -10.07 -2.38
C THR A 56 -11.62 -10.54 -0.94
N TYR A 57 -10.44 -10.32 -0.34
CA TYR A 57 -10.23 -10.65 1.07
C TYR A 57 -11.18 -9.90 2.02
N TYR A 58 -11.39 -8.60 1.81
CA TYR A 58 -12.34 -7.84 2.63
C TYR A 58 -13.79 -8.32 2.46
N PHE A 59 -14.17 -8.73 1.25
CA PHE A 59 -15.46 -9.33 0.99
C PHE A 59 -15.62 -10.63 1.80
N LEU A 60 -14.64 -11.54 1.73
CA LEU A 60 -14.64 -12.79 2.51
C LEU A 60 -14.65 -12.53 4.02
N ALA A 61 -13.96 -11.48 4.50
CA ALA A 61 -13.96 -11.07 5.91
C ALA A 61 -15.30 -10.58 6.45
N THR A 62 -16.27 -10.32 5.55
CA THR A 62 -17.63 -9.94 5.92
C THR A 62 -18.43 -11.15 6.41
N PHE A 63 -18.09 -12.37 5.99
CA PHE A 63 -18.73 -13.61 6.41
C PHE A 63 -18.13 -14.11 7.74
N PRO A 64 -18.91 -14.17 8.84
CA PRO A 64 -18.39 -14.58 10.15
C PRO A 64 -17.88 -16.03 10.19
N GLN A 65 -18.41 -16.91 9.33
CA GLN A 65 -17.97 -18.31 9.19
C GLN A 65 -16.58 -18.44 8.54
N LEU A 66 -16.19 -17.48 7.70
CA LEU A 66 -14.92 -17.50 6.98
C LEU A 66 -13.80 -16.75 7.73
N LYS A 67 -14.14 -15.90 8.70
CA LYS A 67 -13.17 -15.17 9.55
C LYS A 67 -12.04 -16.02 10.14
N PRO A 68 -12.27 -17.22 10.71
CA PRO A 68 -11.18 -18.03 11.26
C PRO A 68 -10.16 -18.49 10.20
N TYR A 69 -10.55 -18.59 8.93
CA TYR A 69 -9.66 -19.01 7.84
C TYR A 69 -8.84 -17.86 7.22
N LEU A 70 -8.95 -16.63 7.74
CA LEU A 70 -8.31 -15.43 7.17
C LEU A 70 -6.92 -15.12 7.72
N TRP A 71 -6.13 -16.13 8.07
CA TRP A 71 -4.77 -15.99 8.61
C TRP A 71 -3.77 -15.35 7.62
N TRP A 72 -4.05 -15.45 6.32
CA TRP A 72 -3.26 -14.86 5.24
C TRP A 72 -3.29 -13.32 5.10
N LYS A 73 -3.92 -12.58 6.03
CA LYS A 73 -3.88 -11.10 6.06
C LYS A 73 -2.46 -10.52 5.93
N LYS A 74 -1.49 -11.15 6.61
CA LYS A 74 -0.08 -10.72 6.56
C LYS A 74 0.51 -10.80 5.14
N HIS A 75 0.13 -11.82 4.36
CA HIS A 75 0.60 -12.00 2.99
C HIS A 75 0.04 -10.91 2.07
N LEU A 76 -1.20 -10.49 2.28
CA LEU A 76 -1.79 -9.36 1.54
C LEU A 76 -1.02 -8.06 1.79
N THR A 77 -0.67 -7.77 3.04
CA THR A 77 0.15 -6.58 3.35
C THR A 77 1.54 -6.67 2.72
N LYS A 78 2.17 -7.85 2.69
CA LYS A 78 3.45 -8.07 2.00
C LYS A 78 3.32 -7.85 0.48
N MET A 79 2.24 -8.31 -0.15
CA MET A 79 1.99 -8.10 -1.58
C MET A 79 1.79 -6.61 -1.91
N GLN A 80 1.05 -5.88 -1.08
CA GLN A 80 0.90 -4.43 -1.23
C GLN A 80 2.24 -3.70 -1.09
N LEU A 81 3.10 -4.12 -0.15
CA LEU A 81 4.44 -3.55 -0.02
C LEU A 81 5.32 -3.87 -1.24
N GLY A 82 5.25 -5.11 -1.74
CA GLY A 82 5.95 -5.54 -2.95
C GLY A 82 5.52 -4.74 -4.18
N GLN A 83 4.23 -4.43 -4.33
CA GLN A 83 3.73 -3.56 -5.39
C GLN A 83 4.44 -2.20 -5.39
N PHE A 84 4.58 -1.55 -4.23
CA PHE A 84 5.25 -0.25 -4.15
C PHE A 84 6.72 -0.32 -4.57
N VAL A 85 7.43 -1.39 -4.19
CA VAL A 85 8.82 -1.62 -4.57
C VAL A 85 8.94 -1.83 -6.08
N ILE A 86 8.08 -2.64 -6.67
CA ILE A 86 8.06 -2.90 -8.12
C ILE A 86 7.78 -1.61 -8.90
N ILE A 87 6.81 -0.81 -8.45
CA ILE A 87 6.48 0.49 -9.08
C ILE A 87 7.67 1.46 -8.96
N LEU A 88 8.35 1.51 -7.80
CA LEU A 88 9.54 2.34 -7.61
C LEU A 88 10.66 1.92 -8.56
N LEU A 89 10.94 0.62 -8.68
CA LEU A 89 11.93 0.09 -9.62
C LEU A 89 11.58 0.42 -11.08
N TYR A 90 10.30 0.27 -11.46
CA TYR A 90 9.83 0.59 -12.80
C TYR A 90 10.05 2.07 -13.16
N ILE A 91 9.77 2.99 -12.23
CA ILE A 91 10.00 4.42 -12.42
C ILE A 91 11.50 4.74 -12.49
N SER A 92 12.33 4.11 -11.66
CA SER A 92 13.79 4.25 -11.70
C SER A 92 14.38 3.77 -13.03
N LEU A 93 13.87 2.66 -13.59
CA LEU A 93 14.28 2.15 -14.90
C LEU A 93 13.86 3.09 -16.04
N LEU A 94 12.65 3.67 -15.96
CA LEU A 94 12.19 4.69 -16.91
C LEU A 94 13.09 5.93 -16.91
N TYR A 95 13.55 6.34 -15.72
CA TYR A 95 14.50 7.44 -15.56
C TYR A 95 15.86 7.09 -16.17
N TYR A 96 16.40 5.90 -15.90
CA TYR A 96 17.69 5.45 -16.42
C TYR A 96 17.70 5.33 -17.95
N ASN A 97 16.60 4.87 -18.55
CA ASN A 97 16.45 4.75 -20.01
C ASN A 97 16.28 6.10 -20.73
N GLY A 98 16.40 7.24 -20.02
CA GLY A 98 16.42 8.57 -20.63
C GLY A 98 15.09 8.99 -21.26
N CYS A 99 13.97 8.41 -20.82
CA CYS A 99 12.65 8.83 -21.30
C CYS A 99 12.41 10.30 -20.97
N SER A 100 11.83 11.06 -21.91
CA SER A 100 11.63 12.50 -21.86
C SER A 100 10.53 12.94 -20.88
N ILE A 101 10.59 12.45 -19.65
CA ILE A 101 9.76 12.89 -18.53
C ILE A 101 10.43 14.11 -17.89
N SER A 102 9.63 15.10 -17.51
CA SER A 102 10.12 16.28 -16.78
C SER A 102 10.86 15.85 -15.51
N ARG A 103 12.15 16.20 -15.40
CA ARG A 103 13.02 15.77 -14.28
C ARG A 103 12.41 16.15 -12.92
N ALA A 104 11.79 17.33 -12.84
CA ALA A 104 11.13 17.81 -11.64
C ALA A 104 9.99 16.87 -11.18
N PHE A 105 9.21 16.34 -12.13
CA PHE A 105 8.13 15.42 -11.83
C PHE A 105 8.64 14.08 -11.31
N SER A 106 9.70 13.52 -11.92
CA SER A 106 10.32 12.29 -11.44
C SER A 106 10.86 12.40 -10.01
N TYR A 107 11.50 13.52 -9.65
CA TYR A 107 11.99 13.74 -8.28
C TYR A 107 10.86 13.83 -7.25
N ILE A 108 9.81 14.59 -7.54
CA ILE A 108 8.66 14.74 -6.64
C ILE A 108 7.94 13.39 -6.48
N TRP A 109 7.77 12.64 -7.57
CA TRP A 109 7.15 11.31 -7.52
C TRP A 109 7.99 10.33 -6.70
N MET A 110 9.29 10.27 -6.95
CA MET A 110 10.20 9.37 -6.23
C MET A 110 10.22 9.68 -4.73
N PHE A 111 10.24 10.97 -4.36
CA PHE A 111 10.12 11.39 -2.96
C PHE A 111 8.80 10.94 -2.33
N ASN A 112 7.68 11.10 -3.05
CA ASN A 112 6.37 10.69 -2.55
C ASN A 112 6.28 9.17 -2.31
N VAL A 113 6.74 8.36 -3.26
CA VAL A 113 6.76 6.89 -3.11
C VAL A 113 7.67 6.48 -1.96
N PHE A 114 8.82 7.15 -1.77
CA PHE A 114 9.73 6.89 -0.66
C PHE A 114 9.07 7.18 0.70
N VAL A 115 8.38 8.32 0.84
CA VAL A 115 7.65 8.67 2.07
C VAL A 115 6.56 7.63 2.35
N ILE A 116 5.77 7.25 1.35
CA ILE A 116 4.72 6.23 1.48
C ILE A 116 5.31 4.89 1.93
N LEU A 117 6.45 4.49 1.34
CA LEU A 117 7.14 3.25 1.69
C LEU A 117 7.57 3.26 3.17
N LEU A 118 8.18 4.34 3.65
CA LEU A 118 8.59 4.47 5.05
C LEU A 118 7.40 4.40 6.00
N LEU A 119 6.29 5.06 5.69
CA LEU A 119 5.09 5.01 6.51
C LEU A 119 4.47 3.59 6.52
N PHE A 120 4.49 2.89 5.39
CA PHE A 120 4.02 1.50 5.30
C PHE A 120 4.92 0.53 6.09
N VAL A 121 6.24 0.72 6.03
CA VAL A 121 7.21 -0.07 6.81
C VAL A 121 6.99 0.18 8.31
N ASN A 122 6.82 1.44 8.72
CA ASN A 122 6.54 1.79 10.12
C ASN A 122 5.23 1.13 10.60
N PHE A 123 4.17 1.20 9.79
CA PHE A 123 2.91 0.50 10.06
C PHE A 123 3.10 -1.01 10.17
N TYR A 124 3.85 -1.63 9.25
CA TYR A 124 4.12 -3.07 9.24
C TYR A 124 4.86 -3.51 10.51
N ILE A 125 5.91 -2.77 10.90
CA ILE A 125 6.66 -3.04 12.13
C ILE A 125 5.75 -2.91 13.35
N LYS A 126 4.98 -1.83 13.46
CA LYS A 126 4.09 -1.59 14.59
C LYS A 126 2.96 -2.63 14.68
N ALA A 127 2.39 -3.03 13.55
CA ALA A 127 1.24 -3.94 13.51
C ALA A 127 1.62 -5.42 13.65
N TYR A 128 2.80 -5.83 13.16
CA TYR A 128 3.13 -7.25 13.02
C TYR A 128 4.44 -7.69 13.71
N VAL A 129 5.41 -6.80 13.88
CA VAL A 129 6.68 -7.13 14.56
C VAL A 129 6.55 -6.82 16.06
N LYS A 130 6.15 -5.59 16.39
CA LYS A 130 6.00 -5.17 17.79
C LYS A 130 4.86 -5.91 18.50
N SER A 131 3.76 -6.21 17.80
CA SER A 131 2.67 -7.03 18.36
C SER A 131 3.07 -8.49 18.62
N SER A 132 4.07 -9.03 17.92
CA SER A 132 4.57 -10.39 18.18
C SER A 132 5.49 -10.42 19.40
N GLN A 133 6.36 -9.41 19.57
CA GLN A 133 7.25 -9.30 20.74
C GLN A 133 6.49 -9.03 22.05
N ASP A 134 5.44 -8.20 22.03
CA ASP A 134 4.59 -7.93 23.21
C ASP A 134 3.83 -9.20 23.66
N GLY A 135 3.52 -10.11 22.73
CA GLY A 135 2.89 -11.38 23.01
C GLY A 135 3.85 -12.40 23.64
N GLU A 136 5.10 -12.46 23.17
CA GLU A 136 6.15 -13.30 23.75
C GLU A 136 6.58 -12.82 25.14
N SER A 137 6.77 -11.51 25.34
CA SER A 137 7.13 -10.92 26.64
C SER A 137 6.06 -11.19 27.71
N LYS A 138 4.78 -11.03 27.39
CA LYS A 138 3.67 -11.32 28.32
C LYS A 138 3.51 -12.81 28.63
N LEU A 139 3.99 -13.69 27.75
CA LEU A 139 3.99 -15.13 27.98
C LEU A 139 5.14 -15.53 28.90
N GLN A 140 6.32 -14.91 28.74
CA GLN A 140 7.46 -15.10 29.63
C GLN A 140 7.18 -14.60 31.06
N ASP A 141 6.54 -13.43 31.21
CA ASP A 141 6.14 -12.90 32.53
C ASP A 141 5.07 -13.74 33.25
N LYS A 142 4.31 -14.58 32.53
CA LYS A 142 3.31 -15.49 33.13
C LYS A 142 3.88 -16.85 33.53
N ILE A 143 5.09 -17.17 33.06
CA ILE A 143 5.78 -18.44 33.32
C ILE A 143 6.84 -18.28 34.43
N SER A 144 7.27 -17.04 34.68
CA SER A 144 8.06 -16.63 35.86
C SER A 144 7.21 -16.46 37.11
#